data_AF-A0AAV5D3B8-F1
#
_entry.id   AF-A0AAV5D3B8-F1
#
_cell.length_a   1.000
_cell.length_b   1.000
_cell.length_c   1.000
_cell.angle_alpha   90.00
_cell.angle_beta   90.00
_cell.angle_gamma   90.00
#
_symmetry.space_group_name_H-M   'P 1'
#
loop_
_entity.id
_entity.type
_entity.pdbx_description
1 polymer ?
#
loop_
_entity_poly.entity_id
_entity_poly.type
_entity_poly.pdbx_seq_one_letter_code
_entity_poly.pdbx_strand_id
1 'polypeptide(L)'
;MASSAAGAPKRCYYEILGLSRDCSPTDIKLAFRRLALTLHPDKQPPGSDIAAATAAFQELQHAHSVLSDPHERAYYDSYRSQILFSDPSASASGGAASPVYGDVFDKVFAQELAYARRMGVQEPASLPVIGNLDSPYAQVTAFYSYWLGFATVMDFGWAVEWDSARGENRHLRRLMEEDNKKAMRKAWREYNDAVRGLAAFCKKRDKRVVDMALKKKKAEEEKRKAEEREEGRRKEERRRSGRWRIKSLSGQGWRKRKGCLMKRRKRR
;
A
#
# COMPACT_ATOMS: atom_id res chain seq x y z
N MET A 1 -27.09 36.92 -8.31
CA MET A 1 -25.60 36.91 -8.28
C MET A 1 -25.19 35.81 -7.31
N ALA A 2 -24.91 34.61 -7.83
CA ALA A 2 -24.56 33.45 -7.01
C ALA A 2 -23.10 33.57 -6.56
N SER A 3 -22.89 33.62 -5.24
CA SER A 3 -21.56 33.65 -4.63
C SER A 3 -20.88 32.30 -4.84
N SER A 4 -19.71 32.33 -5.47
CA SER A 4 -18.83 31.18 -5.68
C SER A 4 -18.38 30.61 -4.34
N ALA A 5 -18.61 29.32 -4.13
CA ALA A 5 -18.13 28.60 -2.95
C ALA A 5 -16.60 28.46 -3.02
N ALA A 6 -15.89 29.47 -2.50
CA ALA A 6 -14.49 29.35 -2.15
C ALA A 6 -14.36 28.26 -1.08
N GLY A 7 -13.71 27.16 -1.41
CA GLY A 7 -13.39 26.10 -0.44
C GLY A 7 -12.65 26.71 0.75
N ALA A 8 -13.05 26.35 1.97
CA ALA A 8 -12.44 26.87 3.18
C ALA A 8 -10.91 26.66 3.13
N PRO A 9 -10.10 27.66 3.54
CA PRO A 9 -8.65 27.53 3.55
C PRO A 9 -8.25 26.33 4.41
N LYS A 10 -7.33 25.51 3.91
CA LYS A 10 -6.80 24.36 4.66
C LYS A 10 -6.22 24.90 5.97
N ARG A 11 -6.63 24.31 7.11
CA ARG A 11 -6.16 24.73 8.44
C ARG A 11 -4.77 24.18 8.73
N CYS A 12 -3.97 24.93 9.49
CA CYS A 12 -2.66 24.47 9.92
C CYS A 12 -2.80 23.28 10.90
N TYR A 13 -1.98 22.23 10.77
CA TYR A 13 -2.06 21.05 11.64
C TYR A 13 -1.75 21.38 13.10
N TYR A 14 -0.87 22.35 13.34
CA TYR A 14 -0.61 22.88 14.68
C TYR A 14 -1.82 23.60 15.27
N GLU A 15 -2.59 24.32 14.44
CA GLU A 15 -3.82 25.00 14.87
C GLU A 15 -4.95 24.00 15.15
N ILE A 16 -5.03 22.90 14.40
CA ILE A 16 -5.99 21.81 14.64
C ILE A 16 -5.73 21.16 16.00
N LEU A 17 -4.46 20.94 16.36
CA LEU A 17 -4.06 20.38 17.66
C LEU A 17 -4.02 21.43 18.78
N GLY A 18 -4.10 22.72 18.47
CA GLY A 18 -3.93 23.81 19.43
C GLY A 18 -2.54 23.89 20.04
N LEU A 19 -1.49 23.55 19.29
CA LEU A 19 -0.10 23.51 19.74
C LEU A 19 0.76 24.57 19.05
N SER A 20 1.85 24.97 19.70
CA SER A 20 2.92 25.74 19.07
C SER A 20 3.78 24.86 18.16
N ARG A 21 4.48 25.47 17.20
CA ARG A 21 5.39 24.79 16.28
C ARG A 21 6.58 24.13 16.98
N ASP A 22 6.99 24.67 18.12
CA ASP A 22 8.12 24.17 18.92
C ASP A 22 7.71 23.03 19.87
N CYS A 23 6.51 22.46 19.70
CA CYS A 23 5.99 21.42 20.59
C CYS A 23 6.78 20.10 20.49
N SER A 24 6.92 19.44 21.64
CA SER A 24 7.54 18.11 21.73
C SER A 24 6.63 17.02 21.09
N PRO A 25 7.19 15.91 20.58
CA PRO A 25 6.39 14.75 20.14
C PRO A 25 5.48 14.19 21.25
N THR A 26 5.83 14.39 22.53
CA THR A 26 4.96 14.02 23.66
C THR A 26 3.69 14.86 23.70
N ASP A 27 3.81 16.15 23.42
CA ASP A 27 2.70 17.11 23.51
C ASP A 27 1.71 16.88 22.38
N ILE A 28 2.20 16.57 21.18
CA ILE A 28 1.40 16.17 20.01
C ILE A 28 0.52 14.95 20.36
N LYS A 29 1.09 13.93 21.00
CA LYS A 29 0.35 12.74 21.42
C LYS A 29 -0.69 13.04 22.49
N LEU A 30 -0.36 13.90 23.46
CA LEU A 30 -1.28 14.27 24.54
C LEU A 30 -2.44 15.13 24.02
N ALA A 31 -2.17 16.12 23.17
CA ALA A 31 -3.18 16.97 22.55
C ALA A 31 -4.13 16.13 21.69
N PHE A 32 -3.60 15.22 20.88
CA PHE A 32 -4.40 14.30 20.08
C PHE A 32 -5.33 13.45 20.95
N ARG A 33 -4.83 12.85 22.04
CA ARG A 33 -5.66 12.03 22.94
C ARG A 33 -6.79 12.85 23.59
N ARG A 34 -6.51 14.10 23.99
CA ARG A 34 -7.50 15.00 24.58
C ARG A 34 -8.59 15.36 23.57
N LEU A 35 -8.20 15.81 22.38
CA LEU A 35 -9.12 16.22 21.32
C LEU A 35 -9.90 15.04 20.73
N ALA A 36 -9.28 13.87 20.66
CA ALA A 36 -9.94 12.66 20.18
C ALA A 36 -11.09 12.23 21.09
N LEU A 37 -10.98 12.45 22.41
CA LEU A 37 -12.06 12.15 23.35
C LEU A 37 -13.23 13.14 23.23
N THR A 38 -12.94 14.41 22.93
CA THR A 38 -13.96 15.45 22.79
C THR A 38 -14.67 15.41 21.45
N LEU A 39 -13.96 15.05 20.37
CA LEU A 39 -14.47 15.02 19.00
C LEU A 39 -14.95 13.63 18.56
N HIS A 40 -14.94 12.63 19.43
CA HIS A 40 -15.37 11.28 19.07
C HIS A 40 -16.87 11.28 18.71
N PRO A 41 -17.28 10.72 17.56
CA PRO A 41 -18.68 10.77 17.10
C PRO A 41 -19.65 10.06 18.07
N ASP A 42 -19.19 9.01 18.75
CA ASP A 42 -19.97 8.23 19.73
C ASP A 42 -20.24 8.98 21.06
N LYS A 43 -19.44 10.00 21.38
CA LYS A 43 -19.56 10.75 22.65
C LYS A 43 -20.26 12.09 22.47
N GLN A 44 -20.79 12.37 21.28
CA GLN A 44 -21.47 13.61 21.01
C GLN A 44 -22.89 13.61 21.62
N PRO A 45 -23.35 14.74 22.17
CA PRO A 45 -24.68 14.83 22.74
C PRO A 45 -25.76 14.60 21.66
N PRO A 46 -26.92 14.04 22.04
CA PRO A 46 -28.03 13.85 21.10
C PRO A 46 -28.50 15.19 20.53
N GLY A 47 -28.56 15.30 19.19
CA GLY A 47 -28.91 16.53 18.46
C GLY A 47 -27.73 17.36 17.96
N SER A 48 -26.49 16.95 18.25
CA SER A 48 -25.29 17.52 17.64
C SER A 48 -25.09 17.07 16.20
N ASP A 49 -24.36 17.87 15.42
CA ASP A 49 -24.06 17.56 14.02
C ASP A 49 -22.95 16.50 13.93
N ILE A 50 -23.36 15.22 13.89
CA ILE A 50 -22.49 14.05 13.82
C ILE A 50 -21.59 14.11 12.57
N ALA A 51 -22.07 14.69 11.46
CA ALA A 51 -21.31 14.83 10.23
C ALA A 51 -20.13 15.80 10.42
N ALA A 52 -20.39 16.95 11.05
CA ALA A 52 -19.34 17.93 11.38
C ALA A 52 -18.32 17.36 12.37
N ALA A 53 -18.76 16.63 13.40
CA ALA A 53 -17.86 15.98 14.35
C ALA A 53 -16.97 14.91 13.68
N THR A 54 -17.55 14.13 12.76
CA THR A 54 -16.80 13.12 11.99
C THR A 54 -15.74 13.77 11.10
N ALA A 55 -16.08 14.87 10.41
CA ALA A 55 -15.13 15.61 9.60
C ALA A 55 -13.99 16.20 10.44
N ALA A 56 -14.31 16.86 11.56
CA ALA A 56 -13.31 17.40 12.48
C ALA A 56 -12.41 16.32 13.08
N PHE A 57 -12.95 15.14 13.36
CA PHE A 57 -12.18 14.00 13.84
C PHE A 57 -11.24 13.44 12.76
N GLN A 58 -11.67 13.36 11.50
CA GLN A 58 -10.82 12.96 10.39
C GLN A 58 -9.67 13.96 10.17
N GLU A 59 -9.96 15.26 10.26
CA GLU A 59 -8.93 16.32 10.22
C GLU A 59 -7.92 16.18 11.37
N LEU A 60 -8.39 15.92 12.58
CA LEU A 60 -7.54 15.68 13.75
C LEU A 60 -6.64 14.44 13.55
N GLN A 61 -7.20 13.35 13.02
CA GLN A 61 -6.43 12.13 12.72
C GLN A 61 -5.34 12.39 11.69
N HIS A 62 -5.64 13.16 10.65
CA HIS A 62 -4.68 13.52 9.62
C HIS A 62 -3.59 14.47 10.14
N ALA A 63 -3.95 15.47 10.94
CA ALA A 63 -2.97 16.36 11.58
C ALA A 63 -1.99 15.57 12.47
N HIS A 64 -2.52 14.62 13.26
CA HIS A 64 -1.67 13.77 14.10
C HIS A 64 -0.82 12.81 13.27
N SER A 65 -1.31 12.20 12.19
CA SER A 65 -0.49 11.30 11.37
C SER A 65 0.76 12.00 10.86
N VAL A 66 0.59 13.21 10.29
CA VAL A 66 1.69 14.00 9.73
C VAL A 66 2.64 14.51 10.81
N LEU A 67 2.12 15.03 11.93
CA LEU A 67 2.97 15.61 12.97
C LEU A 67 3.62 14.56 13.89
N SER A 68 3.12 13.33 13.91
CA SER A 68 3.65 12.25 14.75
C SER A 68 4.94 11.63 14.22
N ASP A 69 5.15 11.64 12.90
CA ASP A 69 6.38 11.16 12.25
C ASP A 69 7.36 12.33 12.07
N PRO A 70 8.61 12.24 12.59
CA PRO A 70 9.61 13.29 12.42
C PRO A 70 9.86 13.70 10.97
N HIS A 71 9.84 12.75 10.03
CA HIS A 71 10.11 13.03 8.62
C HIS A 71 8.91 13.73 7.95
N GLU A 72 7.69 13.29 8.23
CA GLU A 72 6.49 13.93 7.70
C GLU A 72 6.30 15.34 8.29
N ARG A 73 6.62 15.52 9.58
CA ARG A 73 6.63 16.85 10.23
C ARG A 73 7.63 17.79 9.57
N ALA A 74 8.86 17.35 9.33
CA ALA A 74 9.88 18.18 8.68
C ALA A 74 9.47 18.60 7.25
N TYR A 75 8.83 17.70 6.50
CA TYR A 75 8.26 18.06 5.20
C TYR A 75 7.11 19.06 5.35
N TYR A 76 6.16 18.79 6.25
CA TYR A 76 5.05 19.70 6.48
C TYR A 76 5.55 21.12 6.85
N ASP A 77 6.57 21.22 7.70
CA ASP A 77 7.16 22.50 8.10
C ASP A 77 7.84 23.24 6.93
N SER A 78 8.50 22.52 6.01
CA SER A 78 9.19 23.11 4.86
C SER A 78 8.24 23.51 3.71
N TYR A 79 7.15 22.78 3.50
CA TYR A 79 6.16 23.05 2.44
C TYR A 79 4.87 23.69 2.97
N ARG A 80 4.84 24.10 4.24
CA ARG A 80 3.63 24.59 4.94
C ARG A 80 2.92 25.71 4.18
N SER A 81 3.67 26.70 3.69
CA SER A 81 3.11 27.84 2.96
C SER A 81 2.46 27.39 1.64
N GLN A 82 3.07 26.45 0.93
CA GLN A 82 2.50 25.89 -0.29
C GLN A 82 1.25 25.06 0.02
N ILE A 83 1.27 24.27 1.09
CA ILE A 83 0.12 23.42 1.48
C ILE A 83 -1.09 24.28 1.93
N LEU A 84 -0.85 25.37 2.66
CA LEU A 84 -1.90 26.24 3.20
C LEU A 84 -2.42 27.26 2.19
N PHE A 85 -1.56 27.77 1.30
CA PHE A 85 -1.89 28.88 0.39
C PHE A 85 -1.92 28.48 -1.09
N SER A 86 -1.73 27.20 -1.45
CA SER A 86 -1.89 26.76 -2.84
C SER A 86 -3.35 26.93 -3.28
N ASP A 87 -3.51 27.74 -4.33
CA ASP A 87 -4.77 27.93 -5.04
C ASP A 87 -5.24 26.58 -5.63
N PRO A 88 -6.49 26.13 -5.34
CA PRO A 88 -7.06 24.93 -5.95
C PRO A 88 -6.98 24.92 -7.48
N SER A 89 -6.92 26.09 -8.11
CA SER A 89 -6.83 26.23 -9.57
C SER A 89 -5.42 26.02 -10.14
N ALA A 90 -4.37 26.14 -9.34
CA ALA A 90 -2.98 26.00 -9.80
C ALA A 90 -2.44 24.56 -9.68
N SER A 91 -3.19 23.66 -9.03
CA SER A 91 -2.79 22.28 -8.77
C SER A 91 -3.64 21.28 -9.56
N ALA A 92 -3.70 21.45 -10.88
CA ALA A 92 -4.26 20.44 -11.79
C ALA A 92 -3.26 19.28 -12.07
N SER A 93 -2.07 19.31 -11.49
CA SER A 93 -1.07 18.24 -11.58
C SER A 93 -0.80 17.60 -10.22
N GLY A 94 -1.41 16.43 -9.98
CA GLY A 94 -0.82 15.40 -9.11
C GLY A 94 -1.05 15.57 -7.61
N GLY A 95 -2.29 15.53 -7.15
CA GLY A 95 -2.59 15.34 -5.72
C GLY A 95 -2.27 13.93 -5.25
N ALA A 96 -1.03 13.63 -4.89
CA ALA A 96 -0.63 12.35 -4.30
C ALA A 96 -1.31 12.10 -2.93
N ALA A 97 -1.58 10.82 -2.61
CA ALA A 97 -2.05 10.39 -1.28
C ALA A 97 -1.07 10.73 -0.12
N SER A 98 0.17 11.08 -0.47
CA SER A 98 1.15 11.78 0.39
C SER A 98 2.02 12.68 -0.49
N PRO A 99 1.85 14.02 -0.48
CA PRO A 99 2.61 14.94 -1.33
C PRO A 99 4.13 14.82 -1.14
N VAL A 100 4.55 14.43 0.08
CA VAL A 100 5.96 14.23 0.47
C VAL A 100 6.72 13.30 -0.46
N TYR A 101 6.13 12.14 -0.78
CA TYR A 101 6.83 11.10 -1.51
C TYR A 101 6.74 11.32 -3.02
N GLY A 102 5.67 11.96 -3.50
CA GLY A 102 5.52 12.33 -4.92
C GLY A 102 6.70 13.16 -5.40
N ASP A 103 7.01 14.25 -4.68
CA ASP A 103 8.13 15.14 -5.02
C ASP A 103 9.48 14.42 -5.02
N VAL A 104 9.68 13.45 -4.12
CA VAL A 104 10.93 12.68 -4.05
C VAL A 104 11.09 11.81 -5.29
N PHE A 105 10.03 11.09 -5.67
CA PHE A 105 10.02 10.26 -6.88
C PHE A 105 10.20 11.11 -8.15
N ASP A 106 9.57 12.27 -8.21
CA ASP A 106 9.72 13.20 -9.33
C ASP A 106 11.15 13.74 -9.45
N LYS A 107 11.78 14.09 -8.32
CA LYS A 107 13.20 14.51 -8.28
C LYS A 107 14.14 13.41 -8.71
N VAL A 108 13.94 12.18 -8.22
CA VAL A 108 14.73 11.01 -8.63
C VAL A 108 14.60 10.81 -10.14
N PHE A 109 13.38 10.82 -10.67
CA PHE A 109 13.15 10.65 -12.11
C PHE A 109 13.76 11.80 -12.93
N ALA A 110 13.62 13.04 -12.49
CA ALA A 110 14.21 14.20 -13.17
C ALA A 110 15.74 14.09 -13.22
N GLN A 111 16.38 13.58 -12.16
CA GLN A 111 17.82 13.32 -12.13
C GLN A 111 18.22 12.23 -13.13
N GLU A 112 17.48 11.13 -13.21
CA GLU A 112 17.72 10.06 -14.19
C GLU A 112 17.59 10.57 -15.63
N LEU A 113 16.55 11.36 -15.92
CA LEU A 113 16.31 11.93 -17.24
C LEU A 113 17.40 12.94 -17.63
N ALA A 114 17.80 13.81 -16.70
CA ALA A 114 18.88 14.77 -16.92
C ALA A 114 20.21 14.05 -17.19
N TYR A 115 20.49 12.96 -16.47
CA TYR A 115 21.67 12.14 -16.70
C TYR A 115 21.62 11.45 -18.07
N ALA A 116 20.50 10.81 -18.41
CA ALA A 116 20.31 10.13 -19.70
C ALA A 116 20.58 11.09 -20.88
N ARG A 117 20.00 12.30 -20.81
CA ARG A 117 20.20 13.35 -21.82
C ARG A 117 21.64 13.82 -21.91
N ARG A 118 22.30 14.04 -20.76
CA ARG A 118 23.70 14.47 -20.72
C ARG A 118 24.65 13.43 -21.29
N MET A 119 24.39 12.15 -21.03
CA MET A 119 25.26 11.04 -21.44
C MET A 119 24.85 10.41 -22.79
N GLY A 120 23.77 10.88 -23.41
CA GLY A 120 23.24 10.32 -24.65
C GLY A 120 22.78 8.85 -24.52
N VAL A 121 22.41 8.43 -23.30
CA VAL A 121 21.92 7.08 -23.02
C VAL A 121 20.40 7.05 -23.22
N GLN A 122 19.84 5.86 -23.44
CA GLN A 122 18.39 5.67 -23.57
C GLN A 122 17.64 6.33 -22.41
N GLU A 123 16.69 7.20 -22.75
CA GLU A 123 15.84 7.87 -21.76
C GLU A 123 14.98 6.83 -21.01
N PRO A 124 14.77 7.02 -19.69
CA PRO A 124 13.92 6.13 -18.91
C PRO A 124 12.47 6.20 -19.42
N ALA A 125 11.75 5.07 -19.34
CA ALA A 125 10.34 5.00 -19.73
C ALA A 125 9.50 6.06 -19.00
N SER A 126 8.46 6.56 -19.66
CA SER A 126 7.60 7.63 -19.16
C SER A 126 7.11 7.35 -17.74
N LEU A 127 7.26 8.33 -16.85
CA LEU A 127 6.91 8.19 -15.44
C LEU A 127 5.41 7.89 -15.26
N PRO A 128 5.03 6.78 -14.60
CA PRO A 128 3.64 6.57 -14.22
C PRO A 128 3.24 7.58 -13.14
N VAL A 129 2.07 8.19 -13.28
CA VAL A 129 1.57 9.17 -12.30
C VAL A 129 1.01 8.44 -11.08
N ILE A 130 1.42 8.82 -9.86
CA ILE A 130 0.96 8.22 -8.58
C ILE A 130 -0.56 8.34 -8.36
N GLY A 131 -1.17 9.36 -8.96
CA GLY A 131 -2.60 9.66 -8.90
C GLY A 131 -3.05 10.22 -7.54
N ASN A 132 -4.35 10.42 -7.41
CA ASN A 132 -5.06 10.84 -6.19
C ASN A 132 -5.72 9.68 -5.43
N LEU A 133 -6.30 9.97 -4.27
CA LEU A 133 -6.97 8.98 -3.41
C LEU A 133 -8.05 8.15 -4.17
N ASP A 134 -8.64 8.72 -5.21
CA ASP A 134 -9.68 8.09 -6.03
C ASP A 134 -9.16 7.43 -7.32
N SER A 135 -7.84 7.41 -7.53
CA SER A 135 -7.26 6.90 -8.77
C SER A 135 -7.49 5.39 -8.95
N PRO A 136 -7.71 4.91 -10.19
CA PRO A 136 -7.90 3.51 -10.47
C PRO A 136 -6.73 2.65 -9.97
N TYR A 137 -7.04 1.49 -9.38
CA TYR A 137 -6.04 0.58 -8.83
C TYR A 137 -4.98 0.12 -9.86
N ALA A 138 -5.37 0.04 -11.13
CA ALA A 138 -4.43 -0.27 -12.22
C ALA A 138 -3.31 0.77 -12.32
N GLN A 139 -3.63 2.06 -12.17
CA GLN A 139 -2.65 3.15 -12.16
C GLN A 139 -1.73 3.05 -10.95
N VAL A 140 -2.28 2.83 -9.75
CA VAL A 140 -1.51 2.63 -8.52
C VAL A 140 -0.56 1.44 -8.64
N THR A 141 -1.03 0.36 -9.25
CA THR A 141 -0.20 -0.84 -9.49
C THR A 141 0.90 -0.55 -10.49
N ALA A 142 0.63 0.16 -11.59
CA ALA A 142 1.63 0.54 -12.59
C ALA A 142 2.73 1.42 -11.97
N PHE A 143 2.35 2.40 -11.14
CA PHE A 143 3.28 3.24 -10.39
C PHE A 143 4.23 2.41 -9.53
N TYR A 144 3.69 1.55 -8.65
CA TYR A 144 4.55 0.75 -7.78
C TYR A 144 5.34 -0.32 -8.53
N SER A 145 4.82 -0.89 -9.62
CA SER A 145 5.57 -1.83 -10.45
C SER A 145 6.80 -1.18 -11.08
N TYR A 146 6.68 0.06 -11.56
CA TYR A 146 7.81 0.83 -12.09
C TYR A 146 8.86 1.06 -11.00
N TRP A 147 8.46 1.63 -9.86
CA TRP A 147 9.41 2.01 -8.80
C TRP A 147 10.01 0.83 -8.04
N LEU A 148 9.30 -0.30 -7.91
CA LEU A 148 9.87 -1.53 -7.37
C LEU A 148 10.84 -2.21 -8.36
N GLY A 149 10.62 -2.03 -9.65
CA GLY A 149 11.51 -2.46 -10.72
C GLY A 149 12.58 -1.44 -11.09
N PHE A 150 12.69 -0.32 -10.38
CA PHE A 150 13.54 0.81 -10.74
C PHE A 150 15.00 0.38 -10.89
N ALA A 151 15.65 0.86 -11.93
CA ALA A 151 17.07 0.69 -12.16
C ALA A 151 17.63 1.99 -12.74
N THR A 152 18.57 2.60 -12.03
CA THR A 152 19.21 3.83 -12.46
C THR A 152 20.03 3.65 -13.74
N VAL A 153 20.02 4.68 -14.58
CA VAL A 153 20.88 4.80 -15.78
C VAL A 153 22.25 5.40 -15.45
N MET A 154 22.47 5.85 -14.22
CA MET A 154 23.72 6.46 -13.79
C MET A 154 24.87 5.43 -13.68
N ASP A 155 26.08 5.85 -14.08
CA ASP A 155 27.30 5.02 -14.04
C ASP A 155 28.07 5.07 -12.72
N PHE A 156 27.75 6.02 -11.83
CA PHE A 156 28.44 6.23 -10.54
C PHE A 156 29.95 6.44 -10.66
N GLY A 157 30.41 7.12 -11.73
CA GLY A 157 31.84 7.39 -11.93
C GLY A 157 32.52 8.13 -10.78
N TRP A 158 31.77 8.87 -9.96
CA TRP A 158 32.30 9.53 -8.75
C TRP A 158 32.72 8.56 -7.64
N ALA A 159 32.23 7.31 -7.67
CA ALA A 159 32.60 6.27 -6.70
C ALA A 159 33.93 5.58 -7.05
N VAL A 160 34.61 6.01 -8.12
CA VAL A 160 35.93 5.54 -8.51
C VAL A 160 36.97 6.10 -7.55
N GLU A 161 37.69 5.21 -6.85
CA GLU A 161 38.67 5.59 -5.83
C GLU A 161 40.11 5.61 -6.38
N TRP A 162 40.41 4.72 -7.33
CA TRP A 162 41.76 4.52 -7.85
C TRP A 162 41.91 5.09 -9.26
N ASP A 163 42.96 5.85 -9.49
CA ASP A 163 43.40 6.18 -10.85
C ASP A 163 44.24 4.99 -11.38
N SER A 164 43.59 4.10 -12.15
CA SER A 164 44.25 2.89 -12.65
C SER A 164 45.40 3.18 -13.62
N ALA A 165 45.51 4.40 -14.17
CA ALA A 165 46.65 4.79 -15.01
C ALA A 165 47.94 4.94 -14.20
N ARG A 166 47.83 5.23 -12.89
CA ARG A 166 48.97 5.39 -11.97
C ARG A 166 49.56 4.08 -11.47
N GLY A 167 48.92 2.94 -11.76
CA GLY A 167 49.45 1.64 -11.36
C GLY A 167 50.79 1.37 -12.04
N GLU A 168 51.79 1.00 -11.24
CA GLU A 168 53.17 0.77 -11.68
C GLU A 168 53.28 -0.39 -12.66
N ASN A 169 52.48 -1.45 -12.46
CA ASN A 169 52.52 -2.67 -13.25
C ASN A 169 51.11 -3.12 -13.68
N ARG A 170 51.02 -3.86 -14.78
CA ARG A 170 49.75 -4.34 -15.37
C ARG A 170 48.84 -5.07 -14.36
N HIS A 171 49.43 -5.86 -13.47
CA HIS A 171 48.67 -6.57 -12.45
C HIS A 171 48.02 -5.62 -11.44
N LEU A 172 48.76 -4.60 -10.98
CA LEU A 172 48.25 -3.59 -10.06
C LEU A 172 47.15 -2.74 -10.70
N ARG A 173 47.29 -2.37 -11.98
CA ARG A 173 46.23 -1.65 -12.72
C ARG A 173 44.93 -2.45 -12.78
N ARG A 174 45.02 -3.77 -12.98
CA ARG A 174 43.84 -4.65 -12.99
C ARG A 174 43.16 -4.74 -11.63
N LEU A 175 43.93 -4.86 -10.55
CA LEU A 175 43.38 -4.84 -9.20
C LEU A 175 42.66 -3.51 -8.91
N MET A 176 43.29 -2.38 -9.27
CA MET A 176 42.70 -1.05 -9.14
C MET A 176 41.39 -0.93 -9.96
N GLU A 177 41.37 -1.40 -11.21
CA GLU A 177 40.15 -1.42 -12.05
C GLU A 177 39.05 -2.32 -11.47
N GLU A 178 39.42 -3.48 -10.91
CA GLU A 178 38.48 -4.38 -10.26
C GLU A 178 37.86 -3.76 -9.01
N ASP A 179 38.67 -3.09 -8.18
CA ASP A 179 38.18 -2.42 -6.98
C ASP A 179 37.30 -1.22 -7.33
N ASN A 180 37.65 -0.44 -8.36
CA ASN A 180 36.77 0.60 -8.90
C ASN A 180 35.43 0.02 -9.40
N LYS A 181 35.46 -1.08 -10.16
CA LYS A 181 34.25 -1.77 -10.61
C LYS A 181 33.40 -2.26 -9.43
N LYS A 182 34.02 -2.75 -8.35
CA LYS A 182 33.31 -3.16 -7.13
C LYS A 182 32.69 -1.95 -6.42
N ALA A 183 33.42 -0.84 -6.30
CA ALA A 183 32.94 0.39 -5.68
C ALA A 183 31.74 0.98 -6.44
N MET A 184 31.85 1.10 -7.77
CA MET A 184 30.74 1.55 -8.63
C MET A 184 29.53 0.61 -8.52
N ARG A 185 29.73 -0.71 -8.58
CA ARG A 185 28.64 -1.70 -8.41
C ARG A 185 28.00 -1.65 -7.02
N LYS A 186 28.77 -1.31 -5.98
CA LYS A 186 28.25 -1.13 -4.62
C LYS A 186 27.37 0.12 -4.57
N ALA A 187 27.87 1.27 -5.03
CA ALA A 187 27.10 2.52 -5.08
C ALA A 187 25.81 2.39 -5.90
N TRP A 188 25.88 1.73 -7.07
CA TRP A 188 24.72 1.45 -7.91
C TRP A 188 23.67 0.59 -7.19
N ARG A 189 24.10 -0.44 -6.45
CA ARG A 189 23.19 -1.30 -5.67
C ARG A 189 22.54 -0.52 -4.53
N GLU A 190 23.33 0.21 -3.75
CA GLU A 190 22.84 1.00 -2.62
C GLU A 190 21.81 2.04 -3.04
N TYR A 191 22.05 2.74 -4.15
CA TYR A 191 21.10 3.71 -4.70
C TYR A 191 19.79 3.05 -5.14
N ASN A 192 19.87 1.97 -5.92
CA ASN A 192 18.67 1.27 -6.38
C ASN A 192 17.88 0.66 -5.22
N ASP A 193 18.56 0.07 -4.24
CA ASP A 193 17.91 -0.52 -3.07
C ASP A 193 17.27 0.56 -2.18
N ALA A 194 17.87 1.76 -2.09
CA ALA A 194 17.25 2.89 -1.41
C ALA A 194 15.96 3.35 -2.09
N VAL A 195 15.96 3.53 -3.42
CA VAL A 195 14.77 3.94 -4.20
C VAL A 195 13.67 2.87 -4.14
N ARG A 196 14.02 1.61 -4.36
CA ARG A 196 13.07 0.48 -4.27
C ARG A 196 12.54 0.29 -2.85
N GLY A 197 13.41 0.48 -1.85
CA GLY A 197 13.05 0.42 -0.43
C GLY A 197 12.03 1.50 -0.07
N LEU A 198 12.22 2.73 -0.56
CA LEU A 198 11.24 3.81 -0.40
C LEU A 198 9.92 3.46 -1.07
N ALA A 199 9.93 2.95 -2.31
CA ALA A 199 8.72 2.54 -3.01
C ALA A 199 7.96 1.43 -2.26
N ALA A 200 8.67 0.44 -1.72
CA ALA A 200 8.10 -0.62 -0.89
C ALA A 200 7.50 -0.07 0.41
N PHE A 201 8.19 0.88 1.05
CA PHE A 201 7.70 1.57 2.24
C PHE A 201 6.40 2.33 1.96
N CYS A 202 6.35 3.12 0.88
CA CYS A 202 5.15 3.86 0.48
C CYS A 202 4.00 2.90 0.15
N LYS A 203 4.27 1.82 -0.61
CA LYS A 203 3.26 0.81 -0.97
C LYS A 203 2.60 0.15 0.24
N LYS A 204 3.36 -0.09 1.31
CA LYS A 204 2.85 -0.71 2.54
C LYS A 204 1.90 0.21 3.32
N ARG A 205 2.05 1.53 3.18
CA ARG A 205 1.26 2.55 3.88
C ARG A 205 0.14 3.14 3.04
N ASP A 206 0.16 2.99 1.72
CA ASP A 206 -0.90 3.47 0.84
C ASP A 206 -2.22 2.76 1.15
N LYS A 207 -3.19 3.52 1.68
CA LYS A 207 -4.52 3.05 2.06
C LYS A 207 -5.22 2.33 0.89
N ARG A 208 -5.04 2.80 -0.35
CA ARG A 208 -5.65 2.17 -1.55
C ARG A 208 -5.13 0.76 -1.74
N VAL A 209 -3.82 0.57 -1.55
CA VAL A 209 -3.15 -0.74 -1.67
C VAL A 209 -3.56 -1.66 -0.52
N VAL A 210 -3.60 -1.12 0.71
CA VAL A 210 -4.02 -1.87 1.90
C VAL A 210 -5.46 -2.33 1.78
N ASP A 211 -6.38 -1.43 1.42
CA ASP A 211 -7.80 -1.74 1.27
C ASP A 211 -8.03 -2.80 0.18
N MET A 212 -7.31 -2.71 -0.94
CA MET A 212 -7.39 -3.72 -2.01
C MET A 212 -6.80 -5.07 -1.58
N ALA A 213 -5.70 -5.09 -0.83
CA ALA A 213 -5.14 -6.32 -0.28
C ALA A 213 -6.12 -6.98 0.71
N LEU A 214 -6.78 -6.20 1.56
CA LEU A 214 -7.83 -6.66 2.48
C LEU A 214 -9.04 -7.20 1.72
N LYS A 215 -9.52 -6.49 0.69
CA LYS A 215 -10.61 -6.94 -0.18
C LYS A 215 -10.28 -8.28 -0.85
N LYS A 216 -9.07 -8.41 -1.41
CA LYS A 216 -8.59 -9.65 -2.04
C LYS A 216 -8.54 -10.81 -1.04
N LYS A 217 -8.00 -10.58 0.16
CA LYS A 217 -7.93 -11.59 1.22
C LYS A 217 -9.32 -12.04 1.69
N LYS A 218 -10.26 -11.11 1.84
CA LYS A 218 -11.66 -11.42 2.18
C LYS A 218 -12.31 -12.26 1.07
N ALA A 219 -12.15 -11.86 -0.19
CA ALA A 219 -12.69 -12.61 -1.33
C ALA A 219 -12.11 -14.03 -1.43
N GLU A 220 -10.81 -14.20 -1.17
CA GLU A 220 -10.16 -15.52 -1.14
C GLU A 220 -10.67 -16.39 0.02
N GLU A 221 -10.87 -15.80 1.21
CA GLU A 221 -11.43 -16.50 2.36
C GLU A 221 -12.90 -16.92 2.12
N GLU A 222 -13.69 -16.04 1.51
CA GLU A 222 -15.07 -16.34 1.09
C GLU A 222 -15.11 -17.45 0.05
N LYS A 223 -14.21 -17.42 -0.94
CA LYS A 223 -14.07 -18.48 -1.93
C LYS A 223 -13.69 -19.81 -1.28
N ARG A 224 -12.72 -19.82 -0.37
CA ARG A 224 -12.31 -21.02 0.39
C ARG A 224 -13.46 -21.57 1.24
N LYS A 225 -14.21 -20.69 1.93
CA LYS A 225 -15.42 -21.09 2.68
C LYS A 225 -16.51 -21.63 1.78
N ALA A 226 -16.68 -21.08 0.58
CA ALA A 226 -17.64 -21.57 -0.41
C ALA A 226 -17.25 -22.97 -0.92
N GLU A 227 -15.97 -23.18 -1.26
CA GLU A 227 -15.42 -24.48 -1.66
C GLU A 227 -15.59 -25.54 -0.54
N GLU A 228 -15.31 -25.19 0.71
CA GLU A 228 -15.50 -26.08 1.86
C GLU A 228 -16.98 -26.43 2.09
N ARG A 229 -17.88 -25.45 1.96
CA ARG A 229 -19.34 -25.67 2.04
C ARG A 229 -19.83 -26.58 0.91
N GLU A 230 -19.32 -26.40 -0.30
CA GLU A 230 -19.65 -27.24 -1.45
C GLU A 230 -19.12 -28.67 -1.28
N GLU A 231 -17.88 -28.82 -0.81
CA GLU A 231 -17.30 -30.13 -0.51
C GLU A 231 -18.06 -30.84 0.63
N GLY A 232 -18.46 -30.10 1.67
CA GLY A 232 -19.31 -30.60 2.75
C GLY A 232 -20.64 -31.13 2.24
N ARG A 233 -21.33 -30.36 1.38
CA ARG A 233 -22.55 -30.80 0.70
C ARG A 233 -22.32 -32.06 -0.12
N ARG A 234 -21.23 -32.12 -0.89
CA ARG A 234 -20.89 -33.28 -1.73
C ARG A 234 -20.59 -34.53 -0.90
N LYS A 235 -19.91 -34.39 0.24
CA LYS A 235 -19.65 -35.47 1.20
C LYS A 235 -20.96 -35.96 1.83
N GLU A 236 -21.85 -35.04 2.24
CA GLU A 236 -23.15 -35.41 2.80
C GLU A 236 -24.02 -36.14 1.78
N GLU A 237 -24.07 -35.67 0.54
CA GLU A 237 -24.81 -36.33 -0.54
C GLU A 237 -24.27 -37.75 -0.82
N ARG A 238 -22.94 -37.92 -0.85
CA ARG A 238 -22.30 -39.24 -0.93
C ARG A 238 -22.67 -40.12 0.26
N ARG A 239 -22.70 -39.60 1.49
CA ARG A 239 -23.11 -40.34 2.69
C ARG A 239 -24.59 -40.73 2.63
N ARG A 240 -25.47 -39.83 2.20
CA ARG A 240 -26.90 -40.09 2.02
C ARG A 240 -27.13 -41.17 0.95
N SER A 241 -26.47 -41.04 -0.20
CA SER A 241 -26.54 -42.03 -1.29
C SER A 241 -26.00 -43.39 -0.85
N GLY A 242 -24.87 -43.43 -0.13
CA GLY A 242 -24.32 -44.65 0.47
C GLY A 242 -25.28 -45.30 1.48
N ARG A 243 -25.89 -44.51 2.37
CA ARG A 243 -26.88 -45.00 3.35
C ARG A 243 -28.12 -45.55 2.67
N TRP A 244 -28.60 -44.90 1.60
CA TRP A 244 -29.72 -45.37 0.80
C TRP A 244 -29.39 -46.71 0.13
N ARG A 245 -28.19 -46.85 -0.45
CA ARG A 245 -27.71 -48.08 -1.09
C ARG A 245 -27.60 -49.25 -0.11
N ILE A 246 -27.14 -49.01 1.12
CA ILE A 246 -27.12 -50.03 2.18
C ILE A 246 -28.55 -50.44 2.58
N LYS A 247 -29.46 -49.47 2.75
CA LYS A 247 -30.86 -49.73 3.13
C LYS A 247 -31.63 -50.49 2.04
N SER A 248 -31.34 -50.23 0.76
CA SER A 248 -31.94 -50.99 -0.35
C SER A 248 -31.43 -52.43 -0.40
N LEU A 249 -30.14 -52.66 -0.17
CA LEU A 249 -29.55 -54.01 -0.11
C LEU A 249 -30.10 -54.82 1.07
N SER A 250 -30.24 -54.22 2.25
CA SER A 250 -30.82 -54.90 3.42
C SER A 250 -32.32 -55.18 3.26
N GLY A 251 -33.09 -54.27 2.63
CA GLY A 251 -34.48 -54.49 2.28
C GLY A 251 -34.69 -55.61 1.24
N GLN A 252 -33.82 -55.70 0.24
CA GLN A 252 -33.82 -56.81 -0.71
C GLN A 252 -33.41 -58.15 -0.06
N GLY A 253 -32.44 -58.12 0.86
CA GLY A 253 -32.05 -59.28 1.67
C GLY A 253 -33.18 -59.79 2.57
N TRP A 254 -33.97 -58.89 3.16
CA TRP A 254 -35.17 -59.24 3.93
C TRP A 254 -36.28 -59.83 3.07
N ARG A 255 -36.53 -59.27 1.88
CA ARG A 255 -37.52 -59.82 0.92
C ARG A 255 -37.13 -61.22 0.44
N LYS A 256 -35.85 -61.46 0.15
CA LYS A 256 -35.34 -62.80 -0.18
C LYS A 256 -35.50 -63.80 0.98
N ARG A 257 -35.19 -63.41 2.23
CA ARG A 257 -35.37 -64.28 3.41
C ARG A 257 -36.85 -64.60 3.69
N LYS A 258 -37.75 -63.62 3.58
CA LYS A 258 -39.20 -63.84 3.72
C LYS A 258 -39.76 -64.77 2.64
N GLY A 259 -39.31 -64.61 1.39
CA GLY A 259 -39.67 -65.52 0.29
C GLY A 259 -39.22 -66.97 0.54
N CYS A 260 -38.01 -67.17 1.08
CA CYS A 260 -37.52 -68.49 1.49
C CYS A 260 -38.31 -69.07 2.69
N LEU A 261 -38.66 -68.26 3.69
CA LEU A 261 -39.45 -68.69 4.84
C LEU A 261 -40.88 -69.10 4.45
N MET A 262 -41.54 -68.32 3.57
CA MET A 262 -42.88 -68.66 3.06
C MET A 262 -42.88 -69.93 2.20
N LYS A 263 -41.84 -70.15 1.39
CA LYS A 263 -41.68 -71.39 0.63
C LYS A 263 -41.43 -72.61 1.53
N ARG A 264 -40.77 -72.45 2.68
CA ARG A 264 -40.61 -73.51 3.69
C ARG A 264 -41.90 -73.82 4.46
N ARG A 265 -42.74 -72.82 4.73
CA ARG A 265 -44.03 -73.00 5.41
C ARG A 265 -45.11 -73.68 4.55
N LYS A 266 -45.00 -73.60 3.22
CA LYS A 266 -45.90 -74.28 2.26
C LYS A 266 -45.50 -75.74 1.95
N ARG A 267 -44.43 -76.25 2.55
CA ARG A 267 -43.90 -77.62 2.35
C ARG A 267 -44.07 -78.53 3.59
N ARG A 268 -44.80 -78.08 4.61
CA ARG A 268 -45.33 -78.88 5.70
C ARG A 268 -46.85 -78.89 5.57
#